data_AF-A0A0F9T8B2-F1
#
_entry.id   AF-A0A0F9T8B2-F1
#
_cell.length_a   1.000
_cell.length_b   1.000
_cell.length_c   1.000
_cell.angle_alpha   90.00
_cell.angle_beta   90.00
_cell.angle_gamma   90.00
#
_symmetry.space_group_name_H-M   'P 1'
#
loop_
_entity.id
_entity.type
_entity.pdbx_description
1 polymer ?
#
loop_
_entity_poly.entity_id
_entity_poly.type
_entity_poly.pdbx_seq_one_letter_code
_entity_poly.pdbx_strand_id
1 'polypeptide(L)'
;MNTPIAPKGLAKDFWKKKSLTEMSPEEWEALCDGCGKCCLNKLEDEDTQEVALTRVACRLLDDATCRCTHYVNRHQFVPDCIVLKPENLDTHAYWMPLTCAYRLLCPV
;
A
#
# COMPACT_ATOMS: atom_id res chain seq x y z
N MET A 1 12.04 -15.60 -10.59
CA MET A 1 12.17 -14.77 -11.80
C MET A 1 10.94 -13.87 -11.90
N ASN A 2 11.12 -12.62 -12.33
CA ASN A 2 10.14 -11.52 -12.50
C ASN A 2 9.60 -10.79 -11.26
N THR A 3 10.40 -9.80 -10.83
CA THR A 3 9.98 -8.65 -10.03
C THR A 3 9.25 -7.63 -10.93
N PRO A 4 8.00 -7.22 -10.67
CA PRO A 4 7.36 -6.17 -11.49
C PRO A 4 7.62 -4.73 -11.02
N ILE A 5 8.33 -4.49 -9.91
CA ILE A 5 8.38 -3.14 -9.30
C ILE A 5 9.82 -2.72 -8.99
N ALA A 6 10.65 -2.71 -10.03
CA ALA A 6 11.85 -1.90 -10.04
C ALA A 6 11.71 -0.95 -11.23
N PRO A 7 11.34 0.32 -11.01
CA PRO A 7 11.17 1.25 -12.10
C PRO A 7 12.53 1.53 -12.74
N LYS A 8 12.81 0.93 -13.88
CA LYS A 8 13.92 1.33 -14.73
C LYS A 8 13.58 2.72 -15.29
N GLY A 9 14.21 3.77 -14.76
CA GLY A 9 14.18 5.11 -15.34
C GLY A 9 13.47 6.22 -14.56
N LEU A 10 13.08 6.00 -13.30
CA LEU A 10 12.52 7.09 -12.49
C LEU A 10 13.60 8.09 -12.05
N ALA A 11 13.21 9.36 -12.02
CA ALA A 11 14.06 10.42 -11.50
C ALA A 11 14.32 10.20 -10.00
N LYS A 12 15.56 10.41 -9.55
CA LYS A 12 15.91 10.32 -8.13
C LYS A 12 15.08 11.32 -7.31
N ASP A 13 14.53 10.85 -6.19
CA ASP A 13 13.71 11.64 -5.26
C ASP A 13 12.51 12.35 -5.92
N PHE A 14 11.88 11.73 -6.93
CA PHE A 14 10.73 12.30 -7.64
C PHE A 14 9.59 12.72 -6.68
N TRP A 15 9.40 11.96 -5.59
CA TRP A 15 8.39 12.21 -4.57
C TRP A 15 8.59 13.50 -3.76
N LYS A 16 9.77 14.12 -3.82
CA LYS A 16 10.02 15.45 -3.21
C LYS A 16 9.61 16.60 -4.12
N LYS A 17 9.44 16.33 -5.42
CA LYS A 17 9.22 17.35 -6.46
C LYS A 17 7.82 17.31 -7.05
N LYS A 18 7.16 16.14 -7.01
CA LYS A 18 5.81 15.92 -7.50
C LYS A 18 4.88 15.66 -6.33
N SER A 19 3.69 16.25 -6.38
CA SER A 19 2.58 15.85 -5.51
C SER A 19 2.07 14.45 -5.88
N LEU A 20 1.33 13.80 -4.97
CA LEU A 20 0.80 12.44 -5.19
C LEU A 20 -0.10 12.34 -6.43
N THR A 21 -0.83 13.41 -6.78
CA THR A 21 -1.73 13.45 -7.94
C THR A 21 -1.00 13.67 -9.26
N GLU A 22 0.26 14.10 -9.24
CA GLU A 22 1.11 14.31 -10.42
C GLU A 22 1.97 13.08 -10.77
N MET A 23 1.91 12.03 -9.95
CA MET A 23 2.70 10.82 -10.14
C MET A 23 2.07 9.91 -11.20
N SER A 24 2.93 9.32 -12.05
CA SER A 24 2.48 8.23 -12.92
C SER A 24 2.17 6.97 -12.09
N PRO A 25 1.43 5.99 -12.65
CA PRO A 25 1.20 4.71 -11.97
C PRO A 25 2.50 4.01 -11.55
N GLU A 26 3.56 4.11 -12.36
CA GLU A 26 4.86 3.52 -12.04
C GLU A 26 5.56 4.26 -10.90
N GLU A 27 5.46 5.60 -10.86
CA GLU A 27 5.97 6.42 -9.76
C GLU A 27 5.21 6.13 -8.46
N TRP A 28 3.89 5.97 -8.55
CA TRP A 28 3.03 5.62 -7.42
C TRP A 28 3.37 4.26 -6.83
N GLU A 29 3.47 3.22 -7.68
CA GLU A 29 3.82 1.87 -7.23
C GLU A 29 5.26 1.81 -6.66
N ALA A 30 6.16 2.67 -7.15
CA ALA A 30 7.52 2.79 -6.64
C ALA A 30 7.63 3.36 -5.21
N LEU A 31 6.60 4.07 -4.73
CA LEU A 31 6.55 4.54 -3.34
C LEU A 31 6.40 3.38 -2.35
N CYS A 32 5.84 2.25 -2.77
CA CYS A 32 5.64 1.10 -1.89
C CYS A 32 6.98 0.53 -1.42
N ASP A 33 7.22 0.56 -0.12
CA ASP A 33 8.43 0.03 0.53
C ASP A 33 8.40 -1.50 0.71
N GLY A 34 7.30 -2.16 0.31
CA GLY A 34 7.15 -3.62 0.41
C GLY A 34 7.03 -4.13 1.85
N CYS A 35 6.54 -3.32 2.80
CA CYS A 35 6.43 -3.71 4.21
C CYS A 35 5.36 -4.78 4.52
N GLY A 36 4.48 -5.14 3.57
CA GLY A 36 3.44 -6.17 3.73
C GLY A 36 2.31 -5.83 4.70
N LYS A 37 2.38 -4.71 5.44
CA LYS A 37 1.39 -4.32 6.47
C LYS A 37 -0.01 -4.08 5.92
N CYS A 38 -0.12 -3.68 4.65
CA CYS A 38 -1.41 -3.53 3.97
C CYS A 38 -2.14 -4.89 3.81
N CYS A 39 -1.40 -6.00 3.73
CA CYS A 39 -1.92 -7.36 3.58
C CYS A 39 -2.28 -8.03 4.92
N LEU A 40 -2.05 -7.37 6.06
CA LEU A 40 -2.46 -7.89 7.36
C LEU A 40 -3.93 -7.56 7.61
N ASN A 41 -4.63 -8.49 8.25
CA ASN A 41 -5.99 -8.24 8.71
C ASN A 41 -5.94 -7.16 9.79
N LYS A 42 -6.86 -6.19 9.69
CA LYS A 42 -7.05 -5.17 10.71
C LYS A 42 -8.38 -5.39 11.39
N LEU A 43 -8.44 -5.06 12.67
CA LEU A 43 -9.68 -5.01 13.44
C LEU A 43 -9.96 -3.55 13.74
N GLU A 44 -11.17 -3.12 13.46
CA GLU A 44 -11.66 -1.79 13.79
C GLU A 44 -12.66 -1.92 14.93
N ASP A 45 -12.46 -1.14 15.97
CA ASP A 45 -13.36 -1.07 17.12
C ASP A 45 -14.58 -0.20 16.77
N GLU A 46 -15.78 -0.72 17.04
CA GLU A 46 -17.03 -0.06 16.61
C GLU A 46 -17.36 1.22 17.39
N ASP A 47 -16.91 1.33 18.63
CA ASP A 47 -17.21 2.46 19.51
C ASP A 47 -16.18 3.59 19.35
N THR A 48 -14.91 3.22 19.14
CA THR A 48 -13.76 4.15 19.14
C THR A 48 -13.18 4.43 17.75
N GLN A 49 -13.51 3.61 16.74
CA GLN A 49 -12.90 3.63 15.40
C GLN A 49 -11.38 3.40 15.43
N GLU A 50 -10.86 2.84 16.53
CA GLU A 50 -9.45 2.49 16.62
C GLU A 50 -9.16 1.26 15.75
N VAL A 51 -8.11 1.34 14.94
CA VAL A 51 -7.70 0.26 14.06
C VAL A 51 -6.46 -0.45 14.61
N ALA A 52 -6.65 -1.70 15.05
CA ALA A 52 -5.57 -2.57 15.48
C ALA A 52 -5.03 -3.42 14.32
N LEU A 53 -3.72 -3.34 14.07
CA LEU A 53 -3.03 -4.25 13.15
C LEU A 53 -2.82 -5.61 13.81
N THR A 54 -3.27 -6.68 13.16
CA THR A 54 -3.03 -8.04 13.63
C THR A 54 -1.74 -8.62 13.05
N ARG A 55 -1.32 -9.77 13.59
CA ARG A 55 -0.26 -10.61 13.01
C ARG A 55 -0.80 -11.67 12.07
N VAL A 56 -2.06 -11.55 11.63
CA VAL A 56 -2.72 -12.49 10.73
C VAL A 56 -2.66 -11.93 9.32
N ALA A 57 -1.93 -12.61 8.44
CA ALA A 57 -1.78 -12.21 7.06
C ALA A 57 -2.93 -12.71 6.17
N CYS A 58 -3.17 -11.96 5.10
CA CYS A 58 -3.96 -12.42 3.97
C CYS A 58 -3.32 -13.67 3.33
N ARG A 59 -4.14 -14.57 2.81
CA ARG A 59 -3.71 -15.81 2.11
C ARG A 59 -2.79 -15.61 0.90
N LEU A 60 -2.70 -14.39 0.37
CA LEU A 60 -1.85 -14.07 -0.78
C LEU A 60 -0.50 -13.45 -0.38
N LEU A 61 -0.26 -13.19 0.90
CA LEU A 61 1.02 -12.65 1.37
C LEU A 61 2.07 -13.76 1.39
N ASP A 62 3.20 -13.51 0.73
CA ASP A 62 4.42 -14.29 0.89
C ASP A 62 5.21 -13.75 2.10
N ASP A 63 5.41 -14.60 3.11
CA ASP A 63 6.07 -14.29 4.37
C ASP A 63 7.59 -14.07 4.21
N ALA A 64 8.21 -14.70 3.22
CA ALA A 64 9.64 -14.54 2.94
C ALA A 64 9.94 -13.21 2.24
N THR A 65 9.06 -12.77 1.35
CA THR A 65 9.29 -11.56 0.53
C THR A 65 8.49 -10.34 0.95
N CYS A 66 7.51 -10.50 1.85
CA CYS A 66 6.52 -9.48 2.23
C CYS A 66 5.72 -8.92 1.04
N ARG A 67 5.58 -9.70 -0.04
CA ARG A 67 4.90 -9.30 -1.27
C ARG A 67 3.64 -10.13 -1.50
N CYS A 68 2.68 -9.55 -2.20
CA CYS A 68 1.51 -10.28 -2.66
C CYS A 68 1.89 -11.17 -3.85
N THR A 69 1.64 -12.48 -3.73
CA THR A 69 1.93 -13.47 -4.78
C THR A 69 1.07 -13.27 -6.04
N HIS A 70 -0.10 -12.66 -5.88
CA HIS A 70 -1.06 -12.42 -6.95
C HIS A 70 -1.48 -10.95 -7.06
N TYR A 71 -0.55 -9.99 -6.88
CA TYR A 71 -0.88 -8.55 -6.82
C TYR A 71 -1.80 -8.07 -7.95
N VAL A 72 -1.53 -8.43 -9.20
CA VAL A 72 -2.34 -7.98 -10.36
C VAL A 72 -3.76 -8.54 -10.31
N ASN A 73 -3.93 -9.81 -9.94
CA ASN A 73 -5.22 -10.50 -9.96
C ASN A 73 -5.84 -10.64 -8.56
N ARG A 74 -5.35 -9.89 -7.57
CA ARG A 74 -5.65 -10.10 -6.14
C ARG A 74 -7.14 -10.06 -5.83
N HIS A 75 -7.91 -9.22 -6.52
CA HIS A 75 -9.36 -9.10 -6.32
C HIS A 75 -10.16 -10.34 -6.71
N GLN A 76 -9.63 -11.17 -7.62
CA GLN A 76 -10.28 -12.44 -7.97
C GLN A 76 -10.26 -13.43 -6.79
N PHE A 77 -9.25 -13.29 -5.92
CA PHE A 77 -9.09 -14.13 -4.75
C PHE A 77 -9.57 -13.43 -3.47
N VAL A 78 -9.36 -12.13 -3.34
CA VAL A 78 -9.67 -11.37 -2.13
C VAL A 78 -10.41 -10.10 -2.56
N PRO A 79 -11.74 -10.17 -2.70
CA PRO A 79 -12.55 -9.05 -3.18
C PRO A 79 -12.37 -7.79 -2.33
N ASP A 80 -12.18 -7.97 -1.02
CA ASP A 80 -12.00 -6.90 -0.02
C ASP A 80 -10.59 -6.31 -0.01
N CYS A 81 -9.70 -6.76 -0.89
CA CYS A 81 -8.37 -6.17 -0.99
C CYS A 81 -8.48 -4.73 -1.45
N ILE A 82 -7.79 -3.81 -0.77
CA ILE A 82 -7.87 -2.39 -1.09
C ILE A 82 -7.01 -2.02 -2.31
N VAL A 83 -7.53 -1.12 -3.13
CA VAL A 83 -6.78 -0.43 -4.18
C VAL A 83 -6.49 0.97 -3.69
N LEU A 84 -5.23 1.23 -3.32
CA LEU A 84 -4.79 2.57 -2.95
C LEU A 84 -4.55 3.39 -4.22
N LYS A 85 -5.20 4.54 -4.29
CA LYS A 85 -5.02 5.55 -5.33
C LYS A 85 -4.81 6.91 -4.68
N PRO A 86 -4.18 7.88 -5.36
CA PRO A 86 -4.05 9.23 -4.85
C PRO A 86 -5.40 9.83 -4.41
N GLU A 87 -6.48 9.54 -5.14
CA GLU A 87 -7.79 10.15 -4.91
C GLU A 87 -8.56 9.57 -3.71
N ASN A 88 -8.20 8.37 -3.24
CA ASN A 88 -8.88 7.71 -2.11
C ASN A 88 -7.99 7.57 -0.88
N LEU A 89 -6.81 8.20 -0.89
CA LEU A 89 -5.85 8.04 0.19
C LEU A 89 -6.38 8.67 1.49
N ASP A 90 -7.00 9.84 1.42
CA ASP A 90 -7.54 10.54 2.60
C ASP A 90 -8.59 9.71 3.34
N THR A 91 -9.44 8.98 2.61
CA THR A 91 -10.48 8.12 3.20
C THR A 91 -9.93 6.82 3.78
N HIS A 92 -8.67 6.48 3.49
CA HIS A 92 -8.05 5.21 3.85
C HIS A 92 -6.81 5.36 4.73
N ALA A 93 -6.26 6.56 4.86
CA ALA A 93 -5.03 6.80 5.62
C ALA A 93 -5.16 6.43 7.11
N TYR A 94 -6.37 6.50 7.67
CA TYR A 94 -6.62 6.23 9.10
C TYR A 94 -6.24 4.81 9.53
N TRP A 95 -6.51 3.79 8.71
CA TRP A 95 -6.18 2.38 9.00
C TRP A 95 -4.74 2.01 8.61
N MET A 96 -4.04 2.87 7.88
CA MET A 96 -2.69 2.61 7.40
C MET A 96 -1.65 2.85 8.52
N PRO A 97 -0.53 2.11 8.54
CA PRO A 97 0.56 2.41 9.47
C PRO A 97 1.07 3.84 9.30
N LEU A 98 1.45 4.50 10.40
CA LEU A 98 2.12 5.81 10.36
C LEU A 98 3.42 5.78 9.55
N THR A 99 4.04 4.60 9.40
CA THR A 99 5.27 4.41 8.62
C THR A 99 5.01 4.18 7.13
N CYS A 100 3.76 4.14 6.66
CA CYS A 100 3.48 3.84 5.26
C CYS A 100 3.91 5.01 4.37
N ALA A 101 4.68 4.72 3.31
CA ALA A 101 5.19 5.73 2.39
C ALA A 101 4.08 6.64 1.81
N TYR A 102 2.95 6.06 1.42
CA TYR A 102 1.80 6.83 0.94
C TYR A 102 1.27 7.80 2.00
N ARG A 103 1.11 7.32 3.24
CA ARG A 103 0.61 8.14 4.36
C ARG A 103 1.58 9.26 4.73
N LEU A 104 2.89 9.02 4.66
CA LEU A 104 3.93 10.01 4.95
C LEU A 104 3.99 11.14 3.92
N LEU A 105 3.66 10.84 2.67
CA LEU A 105 3.68 11.81 1.57
C LEU A 105 2.32 12.48 1.33
N CYS A 106 1.27 11.98 1.97
CA CYS A 106 -0.04 12.61 1.94
C CYS A 106 0.00 13.87 2.83
N PRO A 107 -0.29 15.06 2.28
CA PRO A 107 -0.49 16.24 3.10
C PRO A 107 -1.77 16.05 3.91
N VAL A 108 -1.62 15.92 5.23
CA VAL A 108 -2.74 15.88 6.18
C VAL A 108 -3.24 17.28 6.46
#